data_AF-A0A1B6C5I7-F1
#
_entry.id   AF-A0A1B6C5I7-F1
#
_cell.length_a   1.000
_cell.length_b   1.000
_cell.length_c   1.000
_cell.angle_alpha   90.00
_cell.angle_beta   90.00
_cell.angle_gamma   90.00
#
_symmetry.space_group_name_H-M   'P 1'
#
loop_
_entity.id
_entity.type
_entity.pdbx_description
1 polymer ?
#
loop_
_entity_poly.entity_id
_entity_poly.type
_entity_poly.pdbx_seq_one_letter_code
_entity_poly.pdbx_strand_id
1 'polypeptide(L)'
;MRMTFGKLQMLMDNQTNGSFTNSNRINWKNYLSVLLNGTTTKQNLSSVIYVQSPIYFELLAKRLATAKPETMQRLVWWKVVEALAPHTTTSIRKIRDSYLETLFGPSARLSRVKRCASVTKTFFNMAISYKMATSVNTDATVRKVESMLKDINEAFKIMVMSIRWMDEKTKRATLEKARAIKNYVGYPEWLLQPGELQKLYEGTKINGSKYLDSLLNMKKAEVLEVVTSLGKVFPDETSNRWTSDPLEVNAYYSRTINAIWL
;
A
#
# COMPACT_ATOMS: atom_id res chain seq x y z
N MET A 1 -14.89 9.81 7.05
CA MET A 1 -16.09 9.58 7.88
C MET A 1 -16.16 8.11 8.29
N ARG A 2 -16.31 7.83 9.59
CA ARG A 2 -16.46 6.45 10.11
C ARG A 2 -17.92 6.01 9.99
N MET A 3 -18.18 4.89 9.32
CA MET A 3 -19.52 4.30 9.17
C MET A 3 -19.43 2.79 8.98
N THR A 4 -20.55 2.07 8.87
CA THR A 4 -20.53 0.63 8.53
C THR A 4 -20.75 0.42 7.03
N PHE A 5 -20.39 -0.75 6.51
CA PHE A 5 -20.75 -1.12 5.12
C PHE A 5 -22.27 -1.04 4.87
N GLY A 6 -23.09 -1.41 5.86
CA GLY A 6 -24.55 -1.31 5.78
C GLY A 6 -25.03 0.15 5.67
N LYS A 7 -24.44 1.07 6.45
CA LYS A 7 -24.72 2.50 6.32
C LYS A 7 -24.30 3.04 4.95
N LEU A 8 -23.15 2.60 4.43
CA LEU A 8 -22.71 2.96 3.08
C LEU A 8 -23.68 2.42 2.01
N GLN A 9 -24.14 1.17 2.14
CA GLN A 9 -25.13 0.58 1.25
C GLN A 9 -26.42 1.42 1.21
N MET A 10 -26.97 1.77 2.38
CA MET A 10 -28.17 2.61 2.48
C MET A 10 -27.95 3.99 1.86
N LEU A 11 -26.80 4.61 2.13
CA LEU A 11 -26.44 5.92 1.57
C LEU A 11 -26.40 5.89 0.04
N MET A 12 -25.88 4.82 -0.56
CA MET A 12 -25.87 4.64 -2.02
C MET A 12 -27.27 4.33 -2.57
N ASP A 13 -28.03 3.44 -1.92
CA ASP A 13 -29.37 3.03 -2.39
C ASP A 13 -30.39 4.17 -2.33
N ASN A 14 -30.28 5.07 -1.35
CA ASN A 14 -31.15 6.24 -1.23
C ASN A 14 -31.04 7.19 -2.44
N GLN A 15 -29.91 7.19 -3.15
CA GLN A 15 -29.70 8.09 -4.28
C GLN A 15 -30.43 7.67 -5.55
N THR A 16 -30.93 6.43 -5.59
CA THR A 16 -31.62 5.85 -6.74
C THR A 16 -33.10 5.59 -6.44
N ASN A 17 -33.59 5.97 -5.25
CA ASN A 17 -34.92 5.61 -4.74
C ASN A 17 -35.21 4.10 -4.84
N GLY A 18 -34.17 3.26 -4.72
CA GLY A 18 -34.26 1.82 -4.94
C GLY A 18 -34.47 1.39 -6.40
N SER A 19 -34.61 2.33 -7.35
CA SER A 19 -34.77 2.06 -8.77
C SER A 19 -33.40 1.93 -9.44
N PHE A 20 -32.94 0.68 -9.54
CA PHE A 20 -31.88 0.32 -10.47
C PHE A 20 -32.53 -0.30 -11.69
N THR A 21 -32.58 0.44 -12.80
CA THR A 21 -33.12 -0.07 -14.06
C THR A 21 -32.29 -1.22 -14.65
N ASN A 22 -31.04 -1.35 -14.21
CA ASN A 22 -30.06 -2.36 -14.61
C ASN A 22 -29.49 -3.07 -13.37
N SER A 23 -28.91 -4.26 -13.51
CA SER A 23 -28.24 -5.05 -12.45
C SER A 23 -26.94 -4.42 -11.88
N ASN A 24 -26.77 -3.10 -12.02
CA ASN A 24 -25.54 -2.35 -11.72
C ASN A 24 -25.42 -1.92 -10.25
N ARG A 25 -26.38 -2.30 -9.41
CA ARG A 25 -26.34 -2.00 -7.97
C ARG A 25 -25.13 -2.68 -7.33
N ILE A 26 -24.28 -1.92 -6.67
CA ILE A 26 -23.22 -2.49 -5.83
C ILE A 26 -23.89 -3.15 -4.62
N ASN A 27 -23.71 -4.46 -4.52
CA ASN A 27 -24.14 -5.24 -3.37
C ASN A 27 -22.91 -5.52 -2.48
N TRP A 28 -22.72 -4.72 -1.44
CA TRP A 28 -21.56 -4.83 -0.55
C TRP A 28 -21.50 -6.19 0.17
N LYS A 29 -22.64 -6.82 0.47
CA LYS A 29 -22.67 -8.17 1.06
C LYS A 29 -22.08 -9.20 0.09
N ASN A 30 -22.51 -9.16 -1.18
CA ASN A 30 -21.98 -10.06 -2.20
C ASN A 30 -20.50 -9.76 -2.49
N TYR A 31 -20.13 -8.48 -2.60
CA TYR A 31 -18.74 -8.06 -2.78
C TYR A 31 -17.83 -8.62 -1.68
N LEU A 32 -18.21 -8.48 -0.41
CA LEU A 32 -17.46 -9.03 0.71
C LEU A 32 -17.41 -10.57 0.66
N SER A 33 -18.51 -11.23 0.29
CA SER A 33 -18.54 -12.69 0.14
C SER A 33 -17.55 -13.19 -0.90
N VAL A 34 -17.44 -12.50 -2.05
CA VAL A 34 -16.49 -12.85 -3.11
C VAL A 34 -15.06 -12.51 -2.70
N LEU A 35 -14.85 -11.32 -2.13
CA LEU A 35 -13.53 -10.85 -1.71
C LEU A 35 -12.90 -11.75 -0.63
N LEU A 36 -13.71 -12.23 0.32
CA LEU A 36 -13.25 -13.02 1.46
C LEU A 36 -13.29 -14.53 1.20
N ASN A 37 -13.74 -14.96 0.02
CA ASN A 37 -13.87 -16.38 -0.30
C ASN A 37 -12.52 -17.10 -0.17
N GLY A 38 -12.51 -18.21 0.55
CA GLY A 38 -11.29 -18.98 0.82
C GLY A 38 -10.35 -18.37 1.88
N THR A 39 -10.78 -17.32 2.60
CA THR A 39 -10.02 -16.73 3.70
C THR A 39 -10.67 -17.02 5.06
N THR A 40 -9.90 -16.96 6.15
CA THR A 40 -10.43 -17.05 7.52
C THR A 40 -11.02 -15.73 8.03
N THR A 41 -10.95 -14.67 7.22
CA THR A 41 -11.33 -13.31 7.62
C THR A 41 -12.84 -13.12 7.50
N LYS A 42 -13.45 -12.56 8.55
CA LYS A 42 -14.90 -12.34 8.62
C LYS A 42 -15.18 -10.84 8.61
N GLN A 43 -15.79 -10.34 7.53
CA GLN A 43 -16.39 -9.01 7.48
C GLN A 43 -17.83 -9.13 6.98
N ASN A 44 -18.68 -8.21 7.44
CA ASN A 44 -20.09 -8.18 7.08
C ASN A 44 -20.59 -6.73 7.00
N LEU A 45 -21.89 -6.54 6.81
CA LEU A 45 -22.48 -5.20 6.70
C LEU A 45 -22.35 -4.37 8.00
N SER A 46 -22.17 -5.00 9.15
CA SER A 46 -21.92 -4.30 10.42
C SER A 46 -20.46 -3.91 10.60
N SER A 47 -19.54 -4.40 9.76
CA SER A 47 -18.13 -4.01 9.82
C SER A 47 -17.95 -2.52 9.59
N VAL A 48 -17.12 -1.90 10.44
CA VAL A 48 -16.80 -0.48 10.42
C VAL A 48 -15.74 -0.20 9.36
N ILE A 49 -15.98 0.85 8.58
CA ILE A 49 -15.11 1.36 7.52
C ILE A 49 -14.88 2.86 7.68
N TYR A 50 -13.77 3.33 7.11
CA TYR A 50 -13.50 4.74 6.94
C TYR A 50 -13.75 5.14 5.49
N VAL A 51 -14.79 5.93 5.26
CA VAL A 51 -15.15 6.47 3.94
C VAL A 51 -14.64 7.89 3.84
N GLN A 52 -13.61 8.12 3.02
CA GLN A 52 -12.99 9.44 2.89
C GLN A 52 -13.95 10.47 2.29
N SER A 53 -14.71 10.10 1.25
CA SER A 53 -15.68 10.96 0.59
C SER A 53 -17.02 10.23 0.43
N PRO A 54 -17.98 10.42 1.35
CA PRO A 54 -19.32 9.83 1.21
C PRO A 54 -20.04 10.33 -0.05
N ILE A 55 -19.90 11.61 -0.40
CA ILE A 55 -20.51 12.20 -1.59
C ILE A 55 -20.06 11.54 -2.90
N TYR A 56 -18.82 11.06 -2.96
CA TYR A 56 -18.34 10.28 -4.11
C TYR A 56 -19.22 9.03 -4.32
N PHE A 57 -19.54 8.30 -3.25
CA PHE A 57 -20.35 7.09 -3.34
C PHE A 57 -21.81 7.40 -3.68
N GLU A 58 -22.34 8.54 -3.25
CA GLU A 58 -23.67 9.00 -3.66
C GLU A 58 -23.74 9.28 -5.16
N LEU A 59 -22.79 10.06 -5.69
CA LEU A 59 -22.71 10.38 -7.10
C LEU A 59 -22.41 9.15 -7.96
N LEU A 60 -21.57 8.24 -7.44
CA LEU A 60 -21.28 6.96 -8.07
C LEU A 60 -22.56 6.13 -8.21
N ALA A 61 -23.38 6.03 -7.16
CA ALA A 61 -24.64 5.29 -7.22
C ALA A 61 -25.59 5.85 -8.31
N LYS A 62 -25.75 7.18 -8.39
CA LYS A 62 -26.53 7.84 -9.45
C LYS A 62 -25.99 7.54 -10.85
N ARG A 63 -24.66 7.57 -11.00
CA ARG A 63 -24.02 7.30 -12.29
C ARG A 63 -24.17 5.83 -12.71
N LEU A 64 -24.03 4.90 -11.78
CA LEU A 64 -24.16 3.46 -12.05
C LEU A 64 -25.61 3.08 -12.42
N ALA A 65 -26.60 3.72 -11.80
CA ALA A 65 -28.01 3.48 -12.11
C ALA A 65 -28.36 3.81 -13.57
N THR A 66 -27.72 4.82 -14.16
CA THR A 66 -27.97 5.27 -15.54
C THR A 66 -26.95 4.73 -16.54
N ALA A 67 -25.87 4.11 -16.09
CA ALA A 67 -24.83 3.58 -16.95
C ALA A 67 -25.27 2.31 -17.69
N LYS A 68 -24.86 2.19 -18.95
CA LYS A 68 -25.01 0.95 -19.73
C LYS A 68 -24.05 -0.13 -19.18
N PRO A 69 -24.50 -1.39 -18.99
CA PRO A 69 -23.64 -2.52 -18.57
C PRO A 69 -22.33 -2.61 -19.34
N GLU A 70 -22.37 -2.43 -20.65
CA GLU A 70 -21.22 -2.53 -21.56
C GLU A 70 -20.19 -1.43 -21.30
N THR A 71 -20.62 -0.24 -20.87
CA THR A 71 -19.70 0.85 -20.53
C THR A 71 -18.89 0.51 -19.29
N MET A 72 -19.51 -0.08 -18.26
CA MET A 72 -18.77 -0.46 -17.05
C MET A 72 -17.87 -1.67 -17.31
N GLN A 73 -18.34 -2.67 -18.06
CA GLN A 73 -17.52 -3.81 -18.44
C GLN A 73 -16.27 -3.37 -19.21
N ARG A 74 -16.42 -2.45 -20.19
CA ARG A 74 -15.28 -1.87 -20.90
C ARG A 74 -14.31 -1.16 -19.96
N LEU A 75 -14.82 -0.38 -19.01
CA LEU A 75 -13.97 0.31 -18.04
C LEU A 75 -13.17 -0.67 -17.17
N VAL A 76 -13.82 -1.73 -16.68
CA VAL A 76 -13.16 -2.77 -15.87
C VAL A 76 -12.10 -3.50 -16.68
N TRP A 77 -12.44 -3.96 -17.88
CA TRP A 77 -11.48 -4.64 -18.76
C TRP A 77 -10.33 -3.73 -19.20
N TRP A 78 -10.60 -2.44 -19.40
CA TRP A 78 -9.56 -1.47 -19.69
C TRP A 78 -8.54 -1.35 -18.53
N LYS A 79 -9.00 -1.41 -17.28
CA LYS A 79 -8.09 -1.45 -16.12
C LYS A 79 -7.25 -2.72 -16.06
N VAL A 80 -7.80 -3.86 -16.48
CA VAL A 80 -7.03 -5.10 -16.63
C VAL A 80 -5.96 -4.95 -17.72
N VAL A 81 -6.33 -4.41 -18.89
CA VAL A 81 -5.39 -4.16 -19.99
C VAL A 81 -4.28 -3.20 -19.55
N GLU A 82 -4.63 -2.09 -18.90
CA GLU A 82 -3.68 -1.08 -18.39
C GLU A 82 -2.67 -1.71 -17.41
N ALA A 83 -3.14 -2.56 -16.51
CA ALA A 83 -2.30 -3.25 -15.52
C ALA A 83 -1.39 -4.31 -16.15
N LEU A 84 -1.88 -5.08 -17.13
CA LEU A 84 -1.14 -6.19 -17.75
C LEU A 84 -0.27 -5.76 -18.94
N ALA A 85 -0.57 -4.64 -19.59
CA ALA A 85 0.16 -4.14 -20.76
C ALA A 85 1.70 -4.15 -20.62
N PRO A 86 2.33 -3.74 -19.50
CA PRO A 86 3.79 -3.78 -19.38
C PRO A 86 4.37 -5.20 -19.27
N HIS A 87 3.54 -6.22 -19.05
CA HIS A 87 3.93 -7.60 -18.72
C HIS A 87 3.58 -8.63 -19.80
N THR A 88 3.03 -8.20 -20.95
CA THR A 88 2.58 -9.08 -22.03
C THR A 88 3.58 -9.09 -23.19
N THR A 89 3.13 -8.75 -24.40
CA THR A 89 3.94 -8.81 -25.62
C THR A 89 4.69 -7.50 -25.84
N THR A 90 5.74 -7.55 -26.67
CA THR A 90 6.48 -6.35 -27.06
C THR A 90 5.59 -5.33 -27.78
N SER A 91 4.59 -5.77 -28.56
CA SER A 91 3.68 -4.86 -29.28
C SER A 91 2.81 -4.05 -28.33
N ILE A 92 2.13 -4.71 -27.39
CA ILE A 92 1.29 -4.03 -26.38
C ILE A 92 2.13 -3.10 -25.50
N ARG A 93 3.32 -3.56 -25.09
CA ARG A 93 4.23 -2.74 -24.29
C ARG A 93 4.68 -1.48 -25.03
N LYS A 94 4.98 -1.56 -26.33
CA LYS A 94 5.35 -0.39 -27.14
C LYS A 94 4.21 0.64 -27.24
N ILE A 95 2.96 0.18 -27.36
CA ILE A 95 1.78 1.06 -27.35
C ILE A 95 1.70 1.83 -26.03
N ARG A 96 1.82 1.12 -24.90
CA ARG A 96 1.83 1.74 -23.57
C ARG A 96 3.01 2.70 -23.39
N ASP A 97 4.21 2.31 -23.79
CA ASP A 97 5.40 3.13 -23.63
C ASP A 97 5.30 4.43 -24.45
N SER A 98 4.77 4.38 -25.68
CA SER A 98 4.49 5.56 -26.51
C SER A 98 3.46 6.50 -25.87
N TYR A 99 2.38 5.94 -25.32
CA TYR A 99 1.38 6.72 -24.58
C TYR A 99 2.00 7.43 -23.37
N LEU A 100 2.81 6.75 -22.57
CA LEU A 100 3.48 7.35 -21.41
C LEU A 100 4.53 8.37 -21.81
N GLU A 101 5.25 8.14 -22.90
CA GLU A 101 6.21 9.09 -23.46
C GLU A 101 5.52 10.39 -23.91
N THR A 102 4.30 10.29 -24.44
CA THR A 102 3.49 11.46 -24.81
C THR A 102 3.07 12.27 -23.56
N LEU A 103 2.75 11.60 -22.45
CA LEU A 103 2.26 12.25 -21.24
C LEU A 103 3.36 12.80 -20.33
N PHE A 104 4.47 12.07 -20.20
CA PHE A 104 5.50 12.31 -19.20
C PHE A 104 6.88 12.57 -19.82
N GLY A 105 6.97 12.56 -21.16
CA GLY A 105 8.20 12.77 -21.91
C GLY A 105 9.05 11.50 -22.09
N PRO A 106 10.18 11.61 -22.80
CA PRO A 106 11.02 10.47 -23.20
C PRO A 106 11.56 9.60 -22.04
N SER A 107 11.69 10.19 -20.84
CA SER A 107 12.16 9.48 -19.64
C SER A 107 11.20 8.38 -19.16
N ALA A 108 9.93 8.42 -19.58
CA ALA A 108 8.93 7.43 -19.23
C ALA A 108 9.19 6.04 -19.85
N ARG A 109 10.01 6.00 -20.92
CA ARG A 109 10.35 4.76 -21.60
C ARG A 109 11.52 4.05 -20.91
N LEU A 110 11.21 2.96 -20.21
CA LEU A 110 12.20 2.15 -19.52
C LEU A 110 12.85 1.10 -20.44
N SER A 111 14.18 0.96 -20.32
CA SER A 111 14.90 -0.19 -20.89
C SER A 111 14.40 -1.50 -20.28
N ARG A 112 14.62 -2.63 -20.96
CA ARG A 112 14.19 -3.94 -20.47
C ARG A 112 14.79 -4.25 -19.09
N VAL A 113 16.08 -3.98 -18.91
CA VAL A 113 16.80 -4.22 -17.64
C VAL A 113 16.19 -3.39 -16.51
N LYS A 114 15.96 -2.09 -16.72
CA LYS A 114 15.34 -1.21 -15.71
C LYS A 114 13.93 -1.68 -15.35
N ARG A 115 13.14 -2.11 -16.34
CA ARG A 115 11.79 -2.66 -16.11
C ARG A 115 11.84 -3.96 -15.30
N CYS A 116 12.70 -4.91 -15.67
CA CYS A 116 12.85 -6.16 -14.93
C CYS A 116 13.29 -5.90 -13.49
N ALA A 117 14.30 -5.04 -13.29
CA ALA A 117 14.76 -4.65 -11.96
C ALA A 117 13.63 -4.00 -11.13
N SER A 118 12.85 -3.10 -11.73
CA SER A 118 11.71 -2.47 -11.05
C SER A 118 10.65 -3.49 -10.63
N VAL A 119 10.28 -4.43 -11.51
CA VAL A 119 9.28 -5.46 -11.19
C VAL A 119 9.80 -6.41 -10.11
N THR A 120 11.07 -6.83 -10.21
CA THR A 120 11.68 -7.67 -9.18
C THR A 120 11.73 -6.93 -7.84
N LYS A 121 12.12 -5.65 -7.81
CA LYS A 121 12.09 -4.82 -6.61
C LYS A 121 10.70 -4.77 -5.98
N THR A 122 9.65 -4.54 -6.77
CA THR A 122 8.27 -4.48 -6.26
C THR A 122 7.84 -5.73 -5.49
N PHE A 123 8.23 -6.92 -5.96
CA PHE A 123 7.78 -8.18 -5.36
C PHE A 123 8.81 -8.83 -4.44
N PHE A 124 10.09 -8.49 -4.55
CA PHE A 124 11.21 -9.12 -3.86
C PHE A 124 12.12 -8.11 -3.15
N ASN A 125 11.60 -6.93 -2.79
CA ASN A 125 12.36 -5.90 -2.08
C ASN A 125 13.07 -6.46 -0.85
N MET A 126 12.37 -7.24 0.00
CA MET A 126 12.96 -7.82 1.20
C MET A 126 14.06 -8.85 0.89
N ALA A 127 13.91 -9.64 -0.17
CA ALA A 127 14.93 -10.63 -0.56
C ALA A 127 16.19 -9.94 -1.11
N ILE A 128 16.02 -8.89 -1.91
CA ILE A 128 17.13 -8.07 -2.40
C ILE A 128 17.79 -7.34 -1.22
N SER A 129 17.01 -6.81 -0.27
CA SER A 129 17.50 -6.15 0.94
C SER A 129 18.32 -7.10 1.80
N TYR A 130 17.85 -8.34 2.00
CA TYR A 130 18.60 -9.39 2.69
C TYR A 130 19.94 -9.65 2.02
N LYS A 131 19.96 -9.73 0.68
CA LYS A 131 21.21 -9.91 -0.07
C LYS A 131 22.16 -8.73 0.10
N MET A 132 21.64 -7.49 0.12
CA MET A 132 22.46 -6.30 0.35
C MET A 132 23.02 -6.26 1.78
N ALA A 133 22.17 -6.49 2.79
CA ALA A 133 22.56 -6.54 4.19
C ALA A 133 23.65 -7.58 4.49
N THR A 134 23.58 -8.74 3.82
CA THR A 134 24.56 -9.82 4.01
C THR A 134 25.82 -9.67 3.16
N SER A 135 25.79 -8.85 2.10
CA SER A 135 26.93 -8.69 1.18
C SER A 135 27.69 -7.38 1.39
N VAL A 136 27.08 -6.39 2.06
CA VAL A 136 27.65 -5.07 2.32
C VAL A 136 27.55 -4.81 3.83
N ASN A 137 28.68 -4.54 4.48
CA ASN A 137 28.67 -4.13 5.88
C ASN A 137 28.08 -2.72 6.00
N THR A 138 26.81 -2.65 6.41
CA THR A 138 26.07 -1.39 6.58
C THR A 138 25.96 -0.95 8.03
N ASP A 139 26.44 -1.76 8.98
CA ASP A 139 26.30 -1.53 10.42
C ASP A 139 26.87 -0.20 10.88
N ALA A 140 28.04 0.19 10.34
CA ALA A 140 28.67 1.47 10.64
C ALA A 140 27.81 2.64 10.16
N THR A 141 27.18 2.51 8.98
CA THR A 141 26.28 3.52 8.42
C THR A 141 24.99 3.61 9.22
N VAL A 142 24.38 2.47 9.57
CA VAL A 142 23.16 2.42 10.39
C VAL A 142 23.39 3.11 11.74
N ARG A 143 24.46 2.75 12.47
CA ARG A 143 24.82 3.39 13.74
C ARG A 143 25.06 4.89 13.62
N LYS A 144 25.69 5.31 12.52
CA LYS A 144 25.93 6.75 12.27
C LYS A 144 24.62 7.50 12.04
N VAL A 145 23.69 6.94 11.26
CA VAL A 145 22.37 7.52 11.02
C VAL A 145 21.54 7.57 12.31
N GLU A 146 21.57 6.52 13.12
CA GLU A 146 20.93 6.52 14.43
C GLU A 146 21.49 7.59 15.38
N SER A 147 22.80 7.82 15.35
CA SER A 147 23.43 8.91 16.10
C SER A 147 22.94 10.27 15.59
N MET A 148 22.93 10.47 14.27
CA MET A 148 22.43 11.72 13.67
C MET A 148 20.96 11.98 14.05
N LEU A 149 20.12 10.94 14.10
CA LEU A 149 18.73 11.08 14.54
C LEU A 149 18.61 11.51 16.00
N LYS A 150 19.50 11.03 16.88
CA LYS A 150 19.54 11.47 18.28
C LYS A 150 19.90 12.96 18.37
N ASP A 151 20.90 13.39 17.60
CA ASP A 151 21.32 14.80 17.56
C ASP A 151 20.20 15.71 17.03
N ILE A 152 19.51 15.28 15.96
CA ILE A 152 18.36 15.99 15.39
C ILE A 152 17.22 16.09 16.43
N ASN A 153 16.93 15.02 17.16
CA ASN A 153 15.86 15.01 18.15
C ASN A 153 16.18 15.93 19.35
N GLU A 154 17.45 15.98 19.78
CA GLU A 154 17.88 16.91 20.83
C GLU A 154 17.83 18.37 20.36
N ALA A 155 18.29 18.65 19.14
CA ALA A 155 18.18 19.98 18.54
C ALA A 155 16.71 20.42 18.41
N PHE A 156 15.82 19.51 17.99
CA PHE A 156 14.38 19.75 17.92
C PHE A 156 13.79 20.09 19.30
N LYS A 157 14.20 19.35 20.34
CA LYS A 157 13.79 19.64 21.72
C LYS A 157 14.24 21.02 22.19
N ILE A 158 15.48 21.41 21.93
CA ILE A 158 16.00 22.76 22.26
C ILE A 158 15.17 23.82 21.54
N MET A 159 14.89 23.62 20.24
CA MET A 159 14.06 24.52 19.44
C MET A 159 12.63 24.65 20.02
N VAL A 160 11.99 23.54 20.38
CA VAL A 160 10.63 23.56 20.96
C VAL A 160 10.57 24.33 22.27
N MET A 161 11.61 24.21 23.12
CA MET A 161 11.65 24.95 24.38
C MET A 161 11.86 26.46 24.17
N SER A 162 12.62 26.88 23.15
CA SER A 162 13.00 28.28 22.93
C SER A 162 11.94 29.13 22.22
N ILE A 163 11.02 28.51 21.46
CA ILE A 163 10.01 29.26 20.71
C ILE A 163 8.92 29.85 21.60
N ARG A 164 8.52 31.08 21.28
CA ARG A 164 7.59 31.89 22.09
C ARG A 164 6.11 31.73 21.69
N TRP A 165 5.83 31.20 20.51
CA TRP A 165 4.46 31.09 19.99
C TRP A 165 3.70 29.88 20.53
N MET A 166 4.38 28.89 21.11
CA MET A 166 3.75 27.73 21.77
C MET A 166 3.65 27.94 23.27
N ASP A 167 2.48 27.65 23.85
CA ASP A 167 2.32 27.60 25.30
C ASP A 167 2.99 26.35 25.92
N GLU A 168 3.19 26.38 27.24
CA GLU A 168 3.90 25.34 27.98
C GLU A 168 3.17 23.97 27.98
N LYS A 169 1.84 23.96 27.78
CA LYS A 169 1.09 22.70 27.66
C LYS A 169 1.36 22.08 26.28
N THR A 170 1.32 22.87 25.21
CA THR A 170 1.61 22.41 23.85
C THR A 170 3.08 22.00 23.67
N LYS A 171 4.03 22.73 24.28
CA LYS A 171 5.44 22.33 24.28
C LYS A 171 5.65 20.96 24.91
N ARG A 172 5.06 20.71 26.09
CA ARG A 172 5.15 19.40 26.76
C ARG A 172 4.58 18.28 25.88
N ALA A 173 3.39 18.45 25.32
CA ALA A 173 2.79 17.46 24.43
C ALA A 173 3.63 17.21 23.16
N THR A 174 4.29 18.25 22.63
CA THR A 174 5.17 18.15 21.46
C THR A 174 6.44 17.37 21.79
N LEU A 175 7.05 17.62 22.96
CA LEU A 175 8.22 16.89 23.44
C LEU A 175 7.89 15.43 23.77
N GLU A 176 6.72 15.15 24.35
CA GLU A 176 6.23 13.79 24.57
C GLU A 176 6.10 13.04 23.24
N LYS A 177 5.48 13.68 22.23
CA LYS A 177 5.36 13.10 20.89
C LYS A 177 6.72 12.87 20.23
N ALA A 178 7.64 13.82 20.33
CA ALA A 178 8.97 13.72 19.73
C ALA A 178 9.82 12.61 20.37
N ARG A 179 9.72 12.43 21.68
CA ARG A 179 10.37 11.32 22.41
C ARG A 179 9.81 9.96 22.00
N ALA A 180 8.52 9.89 21.69
CA ALA A 180 7.86 8.66 21.25
C ALA A 180 8.06 8.35 19.76
N ILE A 181 8.86 9.13 19.01
CA ILE A 181 9.13 8.84 17.60
C ILE A 181 9.98 7.58 17.49
N LYS A 182 9.51 6.60 16.71
CA LYS A 182 10.27 5.41 16.36
C LYS A 182 11.10 5.65 15.11
N ASN A 183 12.32 5.13 15.09
CA ASN A 183 13.22 5.23 13.95
C ASN A 183 13.44 3.85 13.37
N TYR A 184 13.21 3.71 12.07
CA TYR A 184 13.51 2.52 11.29
C TYR A 184 14.61 2.89 10.29
N VAL A 185 15.80 2.30 10.42
CA VAL A 185 16.97 2.68 9.62
C VAL A 185 17.46 1.48 8.81
N GLY A 186 17.54 1.63 7.49
CA GLY A 186 18.01 0.59 6.59
C GLY A 186 16.95 -0.49 6.37
N TYR A 187 17.03 -1.60 7.10
CA TYR A 187 16.21 -2.79 6.90
C TYR A 187 15.74 -3.40 8.24
N PRO A 188 14.68 -4.23 8.24
CA PRO A 188 14.20 -4.83 9.47
C PRO A 188 15.20 -5.83 10.07
N GLU A 189 15.41 -5.78 11.38
CA GLU A 189 16.31 -6.72 12.08
C GLU A 189 15.88 -8.19 11.90
N TRP A 190 14.57 -8.47 11.88
CA TRP A 190 14.05 -9.83 11.67
C TRP A 190 14.47 -10.40 10.32
N LEU A 191 14.83 -9.56 9.34
CA LEU A 191 15.22 -9.99 8.01
C LEU A 191 16.43 -10.93 8.03
N LEU A 192 17.34 -10.75 9.00
CA LEU A 192 18.54 -11.55 9.16
C LEU A 192 18.32 -12.80 10.04
N GLN A 193 17.14 -12.95 10.63
CA GLN A 193 16.82 -14.13 11.44
C GLN A 193 16.59 -15.36 10.53
N PRO A 194 17.18 -16.52 10.86
CA PRO A 194 17.03 -17.72 10.05
C PRO A 194 15.55 -18.11 9.83
N GLY A 195 15.14 -18.30 8.58
CA GLY A 195 13.79 -18.78 8.24
C GLY A 195 12.74 -17.69 8.05
N GLU A 196 12.94 -16.47 8.55
CA GLU A 196 11.92 -15.41 8.45
C GLU A 196 11.72 -14.93 7.01
N LEU A 197 12.80 -14.84 6.21
CA LEU A 197 12.67 -14.53 4.79
C LEU A 197 11.89 -15.60 4.03
N GLN A 198 12.14 -16.88 4.32
CA GLN A 198 11.44 -18.00 3.69
C GLN A 198 9.96 -17.99 4.04
N LYS A 199 9.63 -17.69 5.30
CA LYS A 199 8.26 -17.54 5.79
C LYS A 199 7.52 -16.40 5.11
N LEU A 200 8.19 -15.26 4.86
CA LEU A 200 7.60 -14.14 4.12
C LEU A 200 7.16 -14.55 2.71
N TYR A 201 7.95 -15.37 2.02
CA TYR A 201 7.66 -15.84 0.67
C TYR A 201 6.98 -17.22 0.62
N GLU A 202 6.52 -17.73 1.76
CA GLU A 202 5.87 -19.02 1.85
C GLU A 202 4.60 -19.04 0.97
N GLY A 203 4.43 -20.11 0.19
CA GLY A 203 3.31 -20.26 -0.74
C GLY A 203 3.45 -19.48 -2.05
N THR A 204 4.49 -18.66 -2.23
CA THR A 204 4.79 -18.02 -3.52
C THR A 204 5.46 -19.02 -4.48
N LYS A 205 4.93 -19.13 -5.70
CA LYS A 205 5.46 -20.04 -6.73
C LYS A 205 5.86 -19.27 -7.97
N ILE A 206 7.15 -19.31 -8.27
CA ILE A 206 7.76 -18.64 -9.43
C ILE A 206 8.23 -19.70 -10.42
N ASN A 207 7.92 -19.49 -11.69
CA ASN A 207 8.43 -20.28 -12.79
C ASN A 207 9.08 -19.34 -13.82
N GLY A 208 10.40 -19.48 -14.01
CA GLY A 208 11.18 -18.62 -14.90
C GLY A 208 10.71 -18.64 -16.36
N SER A 209 10.06 -19.73 -16.79
CA SER A 209 9.51 -19.87 -18.15
C SER A 209 8.08 -19.33 -18.28
N LYS A 210 7.40 -19.05 -17.16
CA LYS A 210 6.02 -18.54 -17.12
C LYS A 210 5.97 -17.22 -16.35
N TYR A 211 6.49 -16.17 -16.99
CA TYR A 211 6.63 -14.85 -16.39
C TYR A 211 5.30 -14.27 -15.90
N LEU A 212 4.26 -14.25 -16.76
CA LEU A 212 2.97 -13.67 -16.41
C LEU A 212 2.29 -14.43 -15.27
N ASP A 213 2.30 -15.77 -15.32
CA ASP A 213 1.74 -16.61 -14.25
C ASP A 213 2.44 -16.36 -12.92
N SER A 214 3.77 -16.23 -12.92
CA SER A 214 4.55 -15.93 -11.72
C SER A 214 4.17 -14.56 -11.15
N LEU A 215 4.00 -13.55 -12.00
CA LEU A 215 3.57 -12.22 -11.58
C LEU A 215 2.16 -12.23 -10.99
N LEU A 216 1.23 -12.94 -11.61
CA LEU A 216 -0.14 -13.10 -11.09
C LEU A 216 -0.17 -13.87 -9.76
N ASN A 217 0.67 -14.89 -9.59
CA ASN A 217 0.82 -15.60 -8.33
C ASN A 217 1.33 -14.68 -7.21
N MET A 218 2.37 -13.88 -7.49
CA MET A 218 2.87 -12.89 -6.53
C MET A 218 1.79 -11.87 -6.17
N LYS A 219 1.07 -11.34 -7.17
CA LYS A 219 0.01 -10.36 -6.91
C LYS A 219 -1.15 -10.96 -6.11
N LYS A 220 -1.48 -12.23 -6.34
CA LYS A 220 -2.48 -12.96 -5.56
C LYS A 220 -2.07 -13.10 -4.09
N ALA A 221 -0.81 -13.42 -3.82
CA ALA A 221 -0.28 -13.51 -2.46
C ALA A 221 -0.35 -12.15 -1.73
N GLU A 222 0.06 -11.07 -2.39
CA GLU A 222 -0.03 -9.70 -1.87
C GLU A 222 -1.48 -9.32 -1.53
N VAL A 223 -2.43 -9.58 -2.44
CA VAL A 223 -3.86 -9.31 -2.21
C VAL A 223 -4.40 -10.14 -1.04
N LEU A 224 -4.00 -11.42 -0.94
CA LEU A 224 -4.43 -12.29 0.16
C LEU A 224 -3.89 -11.81 1.52
N GLU A 225 -2.65 -11.33 1.58
CA GLU A 225 -2.09 -10.74 2.80
C GLU A 225 -2.91 -9.52 3.24
N VAL A 226 -3.21 -8.60 2.33
CA VAL A 226 -4.03 -7.42 2.62
C VAL A 226 -5.43 -7.82 3.07
N VAL A 227 -6.09 -8.73 2.35
CA VAL A 227 -7.45 -9.19 2.70
C VAL A 227 -7.47 -9.88 4.06
N THR A 228 -6.48 -10.71 4.37
CA THR A 228 -6.39 -11.41 5.66
C THR A 228 -5.98 -10.51 6.82
N SER A 229 -5.56 -9.27 6.54
CA SER A 229 -5.31 -8.25 7.56
C SER A 229 -6.57 -7.51 7.99
N LEU A 230 -7.67 -7.58 7.23
CA LEU A 230 -8.89 -6.82 7.51
C LEU A 230 -9.50 -7.22 8.86
N GLY A 231 -9.76 -6.22 9.71
CA GLY A 231 -10.33 -6.41 11.04
C GLY A 231 -9.33 -6.90 12.10
N LYS A 232 -8.08 -7.18 11.72
CA LYS A 232 -7.01 -7.33 12.70
C LYS A 232 -6.63 -5.95 13.21
N VAL A 233 -6.32 -5.86 14.50
CA VAL A 233 -5.75 -4.64 15.07
C VAL A 233 -4.47 -4.34 14.31
N PHE A 234 -4.30 -3.08 13.87
CA PHE A 234 -3.03 -2.67 13.30
C PHE A 234 -1.98 -3.01 14.35
N PRO A 235 -1.04 -3.90 14.03
CA PRO A 235 -0.32 -4.57 15.07
C PRO A 235 0.50 -3.53 15.84
N ASP A 236 0.49 -3.68 17.16
CA ASP A 236 0.89 -2.62 18.08
C ASP A 236 2.40 -2.35 18.00
N GLU A 237 2.89 -1.58 18.96
CA GLU A 237 4.29 -1.25 19.14
C GLU A 237 5.29 -2.41 19.14
N THR A 238 4.83 -3.64 19.44
CA THR A 238 5.61 -4.89 19.47
C THR A 238 5.71 -5.59 18.11
N SER A 239 4.90 -5.15 17.14
CA SER A 239 4.98 -5.67 15.80
C SER A 239 6.15 -5.03 15.08
N ASN A 240 7.25 -5.76 14.95
CA ASN A 240 8.39 -5.39 14.11
C ASN A 240 8.01 -5.39 12.60
N ARG A 241 6.77 -4.99 12.25
CA ARG A 241 6.29 -4.93 10.89
C ARG A 241 6.88 -3.73 10.18
N TRP A 242 7.83 -4.03 9.32
CA TRP A 242 8.41 -3.10 8.38
C TRP A 242 7.47 -2.94 7.19
N THR A 243 6.85 -1.77 7.06
CA THR A 243 5.77 -1.52 6.08
C THR A 243 6.26 -0.87 4.79
N SER A 244 7.57 -0.77 4.62
CA SER A 244 8.19 -0.07 3.51
C SER A 244 9.21 -0.89 2.75
N ASP A 245 9.67 -0.32 1.64
CA ASP A 245 10.72 -0.88 0.82
C ASP A 245 12.10 -0.38 1.32
N PRO A 246 12.95 -1.27 1.89
CA PRO A 246 14.31 -0.90 2.33
C PRO A 246 15.24 -0.43 1.20
N LEU A 247 14.82 -0.60 -0.06
CA LEU A 247 15.57 -0.21 -1.25
C LEU A 247 15.04 1.08 -1.88
N GLU A 248 14.09 1.75 -1.23
CA GLU A 248 13.61 3.05 -1.68
C GLU A 248 14.66 4.13 -1.40
N VAL A 249 14.98 4.94 -2.42
CA VAL A 249 15.84 6.12 -2.23
C VAL A 249 14.92 7.27 -1.81
N ASN A 250 14.41 7.19 -0.60
CA ASN A 250 13.43 8.11 -0.05
C ASN A 250 13.39 8.00 1.49
N ALA A 251 12.69 8.93 2.14
CA ALA A 251 12.42 8.90 3.58
C ALA A 251 10.98 9.34 3.84
N TYR A 252 10.35 8.81 4.90
CA TYR A 252 8.95 9.14 5.20
C TYR A 252 8.68 9.10 6.70
N TYR A 253 7.63 9.84 7.09
CA TYR A 253 7.09 9.85 8.45
C TYR A 253 5.62 9.41 8.44
N SER A 254 5.27 8.47 9.32
CA SER A 254 3.90 8.02 9.54
C SER A 254 3.34 8.65 10.79
N ARG A 255 2.31 9.49 10.58
CA ARG A 255 1.52 10.08 11.65
C ARG A 255 0.76 9.04 12.47
N THR A 256 0.37 7.92 11.86
CA THR A 256 -0.49 6.90 12.49
C THR A 256 0.26 6.09 13.54
N ILE A 257 1.54 5.79 13.29
CA ILE A 257 2.37 5.00 14.21
C ILE A 257 3.53 5.80 14.83
N ASN A 258 3.56 7.11 14.58
CA ASN A 258 4.61 8.03 15.03
C ASN A 258 6.04 7.51 14.72
N ALA A 259 6.31 7.18 13.46
CA ALA A 259 7.58 6.60 13.05
C ALA A 259 8.20 7.29 11.84
N ILE A 260 9.54 7.32 11.82
CA ILE A 260 10.37 7.76 10.71
C ILE A 260 11.06 6.53 10.12
N TRP A 261 11.19 6.50 8.80
CA TRP A 261 11.99 5.51 8.12
C TRP A 261 13.01 6.16 7.19
N LEU A 262 14.19 5.56 7.16
CA LEU A 262 15.41 6.02 6.48
C LEU A 262 16.15 4.86 5.83
#